data_AF-A0AAW0PFI7-F1
#
_entry.id   AF-A0AAW0PFI7-F1
#
_cell.length_a   1.000
_cell.length_b   1.000
_cell.length_c   1.000
_cell.angle_alpha   90.00
_cell.angle_beta   90.00
_cell.angle_gamma   90.00
#
_symmetry.space_group_name_H-M   'P 1'
#
loop_
_entity.id
_entity.type
_entity.pdbx_description
1 polymer ?
#
loop_
_entity_poly.entity_id
_entity_poly.type
_entity_poly.pdbx_seq_one_letter_code
_entity_poly.pdbx_strand_id
1 'polypeptide(L)'
;MELKIKMPQKPKAKVMLWTDISHHDMAKLNNIQSIPELQDVLNEMLEIDLPDPKRGILLDLYIQTIFYCRKKHFTPAQTSTLLSILKSIHTFNVETVMNNIAYCHIYCKELLLCHSVRVCKLSKLIILSLRISHYKAIFNHDSDHPSALTFITQRK
;
A
#
# COMPACT_ATOMS: atom_id res chain seq x y z
N MET A 1 -31.17 -14.36 -7.04
CA MET A 1 -30.54 -13.35 -6.15
C MET A 1 -29.72 -12.45 -7.06
N GLU A 2 -30.24 -11.28 -7.44
CA GLU A 2 -29.52 -10.35 -8.31
C GLU A 2 -28.31 -9.79 -7.56
N LEU A 3 -27.11 -10.08 -8.05
CA LEU A 3 -25.89 -9.44 -7.57
C LEU A 3 -26.00 -7.96 -7.95
N LYS A 4 -26.38 -7.08 -7.00
CA LYS A 4 -26.25 -5.63 -7.15
C LYS A 4 -24.77 -5.31 -7.33
N ILE A 5 -24.33 -5.24 -8.58
CA ILE A 5 -22.99 -4.80 -8.94
C ILE A 5 -22.90 -3.32 -8.55
N LYS A 6 -22.35 -3.05 -7.36
CA LYS A 6 -21.99 -1.69 -6.96
C LYS A 6 -20.90 -1.21 -7.91
N MET A 7 -21.23 -0.25 -8.76
CA MET A 7 -20.22 0.46 -9.54
C MET A 7 -19.21 1.11 -8.58
N PRO A 8 -17.90 0.94 -8.80
CA PRO A 8 -16.89 1.56 -7.94
C PRO A 8 -17.01 3.08 -8.03
N GLN A 9 -17.49 3.71 -6.96
CA GLN A 9 -17.48 5.16 -6.84
C GLN A 9 -16.11 5.61 -6.35
N LYS A 10 -15.50 6.52 -7.11
CA LYS A 10 -14.21 7.08 -6.77
C LYS A 10 -14.28 7.80 -5.40
N PRO A 11 -13.44 7.45 -4.42
CA PRO A 11 -13.39 8.16 -3.15
C PRO A 11 -12.87 9.59 -3.37
N LYS A 12 -13.35 10.55 -2.58
CA LYS A 12 -12.77 11.89 -2.55
C LYS A 12 -11.43 11.84 -1.82
N ALA A 13 -10.39 12.47 -2.38
CA ALA A 13 -9.11 12.59 -1.72
C ALA A 13 -9.24 13.33 -0.38
N LYS A 14 -8.54 12.83 0.63
CA LYS A 14 -8.52 13.37 2.00
C LYS A 14 -7.08 13.51 2.49
N VAL A 15 -6.90 14.28 3.56
CA VAL A 15 -5.62 14.36 4.25
C VAL A 15 -5.38 13.04 4.99
N MET A 16 -4.28 12.35 4.66
CA MET A 16 -3.89 11.02 5.17
C MET A 16 -2.77 11.10 6.22
N LEU A 17 -2.52 12.29 6.77
CA LEU A 17 -1.47 12.48 7.76
C LEU A 17 -1.94 11.86 9.09
N TRP A 18 -1.16 10.90 9.61
CA TRP A 18 -1.44 10.20 10.86
C TRP A 18 -2.76 9.43 10.90
N THR A 19 -3.34 9.07 9.74
CA THR A 19 -4.63 8.37 9.70
C THR A 19 -4.53 6.91 10.09
N ASP A 20 -3.53 6.20 9.57
CA ASP A 20 -3.37 4.76 9.79
C ASP A 20 -2.17 4.43 10.68
N ILE A 21 -1.19 5.33 10.75
CA ILE A 21 -0.01 5.17 11.61
C ILE A 21 0.13 6.45 12.40
N SER A 22 -0.03 6.36 13.73
CA SER A 22 0.05 7.53 14.62
C SER A 22 1.47 8.10 14.68
N HIS A 23 1.61 9.32 15.21
CA HIS A 23 2.92 9.93 15.45
C HIS A 23 3.81 9.05 16.36
N HIS A 24 3.23 8.45 17.40
CA HIS A 24 3.93 7.59 18.33
C HIS A 24 4.37 6.27 17.67
N ASP A 25 3.49 5.67 16.89
CA ASP A 25 3.77 4.43 16.18
C ASP A 25 4.85 4.61 15.11
N MET A 26 4.86 5.77 14.44
CA MET A 26 5.91 6.10 13.49
C MET A 26 7.28 6.26 14.16
N ALA A 27 7.34 6.71 15.42
CA ALA A 27 8.59 6.77 16.17
C ALA A 27 9.14 5.36 16.43
N LYS A 28 8.28 4.41 16.83
CA LYS A 28 8.66 2.99 16.95
C LYS A 28 9.13 2.43 15.61
N LEU A 29 8.33 2.63 14.56
CA LEU A 29 8.59 2.11 13.21
C LEU A 29 9.91 2.60 12.62
N ASN A 30 10.37 3.81 12.98
CA ASN A 30 11.64 4.35 12.50
C ASN A 30 12.88 3.68 13.11
N ASN A 31 12.76 3.14 14.31
CA ASN A 31 13.89 2.53 15.02
C ASN A 31 14.13 1.07 14.61
N ILE A 32 13.13 0.40 14.05
CA ILE A 32 13.20 -1.01 13.65
C ILE A 32 14.06 -1.17 12.40
N GLN A 33 15.11 -1.99 12.47
CA GLN A 33 15.95 -2.36 11.31
C GLN A 33 15.72 -3.80 10.84
N SER A 34 15.22 -4.66 11.72
CA SER A 34 14.93 -6.07 11.42
C SER A 34 13.70 -6.19 10.53
N ILE A 35 13.81 -6.90 9.41
CA ILE A 35 12.67 -7.15 8.50
C ILE A 35 11.55 -7.95 9.18
N PRO A 36 11.83 -9.06 9.91
CA PRO A 36 10.78 -9.79 10.64
C PRO A 36 10.03 -8.92 11.64
N GLU A 37 10.75 -8.13 12.44
CA GLU A 37 10.12 -7.23 13.41
C GLU A 37 9.29 -6.14 12.71
N LEU A 38 9.77 -5.64 11.57
CA LEU A 38 9.04 -4.67 10.76
C LEU A 38 7.76 -5.28 10.18
N GLN A 39 7.78 -6.55 9.77
CA GLN A 39 6.59 -7.27 9.31
C GLN A 39 5.53 -7.36 10.40
N ASP A 40 5.91 -7.82 11.60
CA ASP A 40 4.97 -7.99 12.72
C ASP A 40 4.32 -6.66 13.10
N VAL A 41 5.12 -5.62 13.24
CA VAL A 41 4.65 -4.27 13.61
C VAL A 41 3.74 -3.67 12.53
N LEU A 42 4.08 -3.84 11.25
CA LEU A 42 3.22 -3.36 10.16
C LEU A 42 1.92 -4.14 10.06
N ASN A 43 1.95 -5.44 10.33
CA ASN A 43 0.78 -6.28 10.30
C ASN A 43 -0.24 -5.83 11.35
N GLU A 44 0.24 -5.49 12.56
CA GLU A 44 -0.56 -4.92 13.65
C GLU A 44 -1.06 -3.51 13.31
N MET A 45 -0.16 -2.57 12.98
CA MET A 45 -0.50 -1.16 12.79
C MET A 45 -1.44 -0.91 11.60
N LEU A 46 -1.30 -1.70 10.53
CA LEU A 46 -2.09 -1.53 9.31
C LEU A 46 -3.29 -2.49 9.24
N GLU A 47 -3.51 -3.31 10.28
CA GLU A 47 -4.62 -4.25 10.40
C GLU A 47 -4.71 -5.18 9.17
N ILE A 48 -3.59 -5.78 8.79
CA ILE A 48 -3.53 -6.62 7.58
C ILE A 48 -4.10 -8.00 7.89
N ASP A 49 -5.39 -8.17 7.61
CA ASP A 49 -6.10 -9.45 7.70
C ASP A 49 -6.23 -10.11 6.31
N LEU A 50 -5.14 -10.74 5.86
CA LEU A 50 -5.09 -11.46 4.59
C LEU A 50 -4.44 -12.85 4.75
N PRO A 51 -4.89 -13.86 3.99
CA PRO A 51 -4.20 -15.14 3.91
C PRO A 51 -2.88 -15.01 3.14
N ASP A 52 -1.96 -15.94 3.37
CA ASP A 52 -0.78 -16.09 2.49
C ASP A 52 -1.19 -16.65 1.12
N PRO A 53 -0.49 -16.30 0.02
CA PRO A 53 0.71 -15.45 -0.06
C PRO A 53 0.41 -13.94 -0.14
N LYS A 54 -0.87 -13.57 -0.20
CA LYS A 54 -1.37 -12.21 -0.40
C LYS A 54 -0.89 -11.25 0.69
N ARG A 55 -0.88 -11.70 1.95
CA ARG A 55 -0.30 -10.97 3.09
C ARG A 55 1.17 -10.63 2.88
N GLY A 56 1.99 -11.62 2.52
CA GLY A 56 3.43 -11.43 2.30
C GLY A 56 3.74 -10.41 1.20
N ILE A 57 2.98 -10.42 0.11
CA ILE A 57 3.15 -9.44 -0.99
C ILE A 57 2.81 -8.02 -0.53
N LEU A 58 1.73 -7.85 0.24
CA LEU A 58 1.33 -6.54 0.76
C LEU A 58 2.34 -6.01 1.79
N LEU A 59 2.84 -6.88 2.68
CA LEU A 59 3.90 -6.52 3.63
C LEU A 59 5.19 -6.12 2.92
N ASP A 60 5.63 -6.84 1.87
CA ASP A 60 6.80 -6.43 1.08
C ASP A 60 6.60 -5.04 0.48
N LEU A 61 5.42 -4.72 -0.04
CA LEU A 61 5.12 -3.38 -0.54
C LEU A 61 5.33 -2.30 0.53
N TYR A 62 4.83 -2.51 1.75
CA TYR A 62 5.00 -1.55 2.85
C TYR A 62 6.47 -1.44 3.31
N ILE A 63 7.16 -2.57 3.43
CA ILE A 63 8.58 -2.60 3.84
C ILE A 63 9.47 -1.88 2.83
N GLN A 64 9.31 -2.18 1.54
CA GLN A 64 10.04 -1.50 0.47
C GLN A 64 9.74 0.01 0.46
N THR A 65 8.51 0.40 0.79
CA THR A 65 8.11 1.81 0.92
C THR A 65 8.84 2.49 2.08
N ILE A 66 8.96 1.83 3.23
CA ILE A 66 9.70 2.35 4.39
C ILE A 66 11.18 2.50 4.05
N PHE A 67 11.81 1.48 3.46
CA PHE A 67 13.21 1.57 3.05
C PHE A 67 13.45 2.68 2.03
N TYR A 68 12.53 2.85 1.07
CA TYR A 68 12.57 3.97 0.15
C TYR A 68 12.49 5.32 0.88
N CYS A 69 11.54 5.47 1.81
CA CYS A 69 11.38 6.69 2.61
C CYS A 69 12.65 7.02 3.40
N ARG A 70 13.24 6.02 4.06
CA ARG A 70 14.51 6.17 4.79
C ARG A 70 15.64 6.62 3.87
N LYS A 71 15.82 5.95 2.73
CA LYS A 71 16.83 6.29 1.70
C LYS A 71 16.66 7.71 1.15
N LYS A 72 15.43 8.24 1.12
CA LYS A 72 15.12 9.60 0.64
C LYS A 72 14.99 10.63 1.75
N HIS A 73 15.30 10.26 3.00
CA HIS A 73 15.18 11.09 4.19
C HIS A 73 13.81 11.77 4.26
N PHE A 74 12.76 10.95 4.16
CA PHE A 74 11.40 11.38 4.43
C PHE A 74 11.22 11.61 5.93
N THR A 75 10.47 12.63 6.31
CA THR A 75 10.14 12.84 7.73
C THR A 75 9.10 11.81 8.18
N PRO A 76 8.95 11.56 9.50
CA PRO A 76 7.94 10.64 10.02
C PRO A 76 6.53 10.92 9.49
N ALA A 77 6.16 12.21 9.40
CA ALA A 77 4.89 12.66 8.84
C ALA A 77 4.71 12.24 7.37
N GLN A 78 5.79 12.35 6.58
CA GLN A 78 5.76 12.00 5.15
C GLN A 78 5.64 10.49 4.96
N THR A 79 6.34 9.70 5.78
CA THR A 79 6.27 8.23 5.73
C THR A 79 4.90 7.73 6.17
N SER A 80 4.35 8.21 7.28
CA SER A 80 2.99 7.87 7.74
C SER A 80 1.94 8.22 6.67
N THR A 81 2.03 9.43 6.10
CA THR A 81 1.12 9.87 5.02
C THR A 81 1.19 8.92 3.82
N LEU A 82 2.40 8.52 3.42
CA LEU A 82 2.56 7.64 2.27
C LEU A 82 1.99 6.23 2.52
N LEU A 83 2.28 5.64 3.67
CA LEU A 83 1.77 4.31 4.03
C LEU A 83 0.23 4.32 4.09
N SER A 84 -0.35 5.39 4.62
CA SER A 84 -1.80 5.60 4.67
C SER A 84 -2.43 5.76 3.28
N ILE A 85 -1.78 6.50 2.37
CA ILE A 85 -2.20 6.60 0.95
C ILE A 85 -2.23 5.20 0.31
N LEU A 86 -1.20 4.39 0.56
CA LEU A 86 -1.10 3.04 -0.01
C LEU A 86 -2.16 2.10 0.53
N LYS A 87 -2.43 2.13 1.85
CA LYS A 87 -3.52 1.39 2.46
C LYS A 87 -4.86 1.79 1.83
N SER A 88 -5.14 3.08 1.71
CA SER A 88 -6.40 3.56 1.11
C SER A 88 -6.57 3.14 -0.35
N ILE A 89 -5.51 3.21 -1.17
CA ILE A 89 -5.58 2.74 -2.56
C ILE A 89 -5.75 1.23 -2.62
N HIS A 90 -5.05 0.47 -1.77
CA HIS A 90 -5.19 -0.98 -1.68
C HIS A 90 -6.62 -1.37 -1.32
N THR A 91 -7.18 -0.79 -0.25
CA THR A 91 -8.56 -1.01 0.18
C THR A 91 -9.55 -0.72 -0.96
N PHE A 92 -9.42 0.44 -1.62
CA PHE A 92 -10.27 0.77 -2.78
C PHE A 92 -10.10 -0.21 -3.95
N ASN A 93 -8.89 -0.72 -4.18
CA ASN A 93 -8.61 -1.68 -5.24
C ASN A 93 -9.26 -3.07 -4.99
N VAL A 94 -9.36 -3.49 -3.72
CA VAL A 94 -9.91 -4.81 -3.33
C VAL A 94 -11.41 -4.77 -3.01
N GLU A 95 -11.98 -3.60 -2.72
CA GLU A 95 -13.42 -3.39 -2.46
C GLU A 95 -14.31 -3.78 -3.66
N THR A 96 -13.75 -3.94 -4.85
CA THR A 96 -14.50 -4.33 -6.04
C THR A 96 -13.82 -5.46 -6.79
N VAL A 97 -14.63 -6.45 -7.19
CA VAL A 97 -14.23 -7.55 -8.08
C VAL A 97 -13.97 -7.07 -9.52
N MET A 98 -14.39 -5.84 -9.87
CA MET A 98 -14.20 -5.28 -11.20
C MET A 98 -12.81 -4.69 -11.40
N ASN A 99 -12.39 -4.58 -12.66
CA ASN A 99 -11.17 -3.84 -13.01
C ASN A 99 -11.36 -2.33 -12.75
N ASN A 100 -10.77 -1.83 -11.66
CA ASN A 100 -10.83 -0.43 -11.25
C ASN A 100 -9.46 0.28 -11.31
N ILE A 101 -8.49 -0.27 -12.04
CA ILE A 101 -7.12 0.27 -12.12
C ILE A 101 -7.12 1.74 -12.53
N ALA A 102 -7.94 2.13 -13.52
CA ALA A 102 -8.04 3.53 -13.95
C ALA A 102 -8.52 4.45 -12.81
N TYR A 103 -9.50 4.01 -12.01
CA TYR A 103 -10.00 4.76 -10.86
C TYR A 103 -8.96 4.81 -9.74
N CYS A 104 -8.25 3.71 -9.45
CA CYS A 104 -7.15 3.67 -8.49
C CYS A 104 -6.04 4.66 -8.87
N HIS A 105 -5.71 4.75 -10.16
CA HIS A 105 -4.72 5.70 -10.66
C HIS A 105 -5.17 7.15 -10.51
N ILE A 106 -6.42 7.47 -10.84
CA ILE A 106 -6.98 8.82 -10.63
C ILE A 106 -6.99 9.16 -9.13
N TYR A 107 -7.45 8.23 -8.28
CA TYR A 107 -7.50 8.43 -6.83
C TYR A 107 -6.11 8.64 -6.23
N CYS A 108 -5.13 7.84 -6.65
CA CYS A 108 -3.73 8.00 -6.27
C CYS A 108 -3.21 9.40 -6.62
N LYS A 109 -3.46 9.88 -7.85
CA LYS A 109 -3.07 11.22 -8.27
C LYS A 109 -3.69 12.30 -7.39
N GLU A 110 -4.97 12.20 -7.08
CA GLU A 110 -5.64 13.19 -6.23
C GLU A 110 -5.14 13.20 -4.79
N LEU A 111 -4.89 12.03 -4.20
CA LEU A 111 -4.25 11.93 -2.89
C LEU A 111 -2.85 12.57 -2.93
N LEU A 112 -2.02 12.23 -3.91
CA LEU A 112 -0.68 12.82 -4.03
C LEU A 112 -0.74 14.35 -4.22
N LEU A 113 -1.68 14.86 -5.01
CA LEU A 113 -1.90 16.30 -5.17
C LEU A 113 -2.33 16.97 -3.87
N CYS A 114 -3.27 16.37 -3.13
CA CYS A 114 -3.71 16.85 -1.81
C CYS A 114 -2.53 17.02 -0.83
N HIS A 115 -1.52 16.16 -0.94
CA HIS A 115 -0.35 16.16 -0.07
C HIS A 115 0.86 16.91 -0.63
N SER A 116 0.91 17.22 -1.93
CA SER A 116 2.08 17.84 -2.57
C SER A 116 2.43 19.24 -2.06
N VAL A 117 1.46 20.01 -1.54
CA VAL A 117 1.71 21.35 -0.94
C VAL A 117 2.44 21.24 0.41
N ARG A 118 2.21 20.16 1.17
CA ARG A 118 2.76 19.97 2.53
C ARG A 118 3.89 18.94 2.59
N VAL A 119 3.98 18.08 1.58
CA VAL A 119 4.93 16.96 1.49
C VAL A 119 5.52 16.93 0.08
N CYS A 120 6.37 17.91 -0.21
CA CYS A 120 6.93 18.20 -1.54
C CYS A 120 7.75 17.03 -2.17
N LYS A 121 8.07 15.98 -1.41
CA LYS A 121 8.82 14.80 -1.90
C LYS A 121 7.94 13.64 -2.45
N LEU A 122 6.61 13.72 -2.32
CA LEU A 122 5.68 12.64 -2.76
C LEU A 122 5.47 12.54 -4.27
N SER A 123 5.74 13.61 -5.03
CA SER A 123 5.47 13.64 -6.49
C SER A 123 6.28 12.60 -7.29
N LYS A 124 7.42 12.12 -6.75
CA LYS A 124 8.25 11.07 -7.38
C LYS A 124 7.73 9.63 -7.15
N LEU A 125 6.63 9.44 -6.41
CA LEU A 125 6.05 8.14 -6.08
C LEU A 125 5.06 7.56 -7.11
N ILE A 126 4.93 8.18 -8.29
CA ILE A 126 4.17 7.65 -9.42
C ILE A 126 4.60 6.22 -9.78
N ILE A 127 5.85 5.83 -9.50
CA ILE A 127 6.39 4.49 -9.74
C ILE A 127 5.71 3.41 -8.87
N LEU A 128 5.11 3.74 -7.72
CA LEU A 128 4.37 2.76 -6.91
C LEU A 128 2.99 2.40 -7.51
N SER A 129 2.38 3.31 -8.28
CA SER A 129 1.11 3.03 -8.97
C SER A 129 1.23 1.87 -9.97
N LEU A 130 2.41 1.69 -10.57
CA LEU A 130 2.72 0.56 -11.46
C LEU A 130 2.80 -0.78 -10.71
N ARG A 131 3.22 -0.78 -9.44
CA ARG A 131 3.23 -1.99 -8.60
C ARG A 131 1.84 -2.39 -8.14
N ILE A 132 0.90 -1.45 -7.99
CA ILE A 132 -0.50 -1.75 -7.64
C ILE A 132 -1.22 -2.47 -8.80
N SER A 133 -0.89 -2.15 -10.06
CA SER A 133 -1.39 -2.89 -11.23
C SER A 133 -0.85 -4.31 -11.30
N HIS A 134 0.45 -4.52 -11.05
CA HIS A 134 1.03 -5.87 -10.91
C HIS A 134 0.45 -6.61 -9.70
N TYR A 135 0.18 -5.91 -8.60
CA TYR A 135 -0.48 -6.46 -7.42
C TYR A 135 -1.87 -6.98 -7.77
N LYS A 136 -2.71 -6.23 -8.50
CA LYS A 136 -4.02 -6.71 -8.93
C LYS A 136 -3.91 -7.96 -9.82
N ALA A 137 -2.91 -8.02 -10.70
CA ALA A 137 -2.66 -9.21 -11.51
C ALA A 137 -2.28 -10.42 -10.67
N ILE A 138 -1.42 -10.27 -9.64
CA ILE A 138 -1.01 -11.38 -8.76
C ILE A 138 -2.10 -11.74 -7.74
N PHE A 139 -2.91 -10.78 -7.31
CA PHE A 139 -3.94 -10.94 -6.28
C PHE A 139 -5.26 -11.50 -6.83
N ASN A 140 -5.56 -11.21 -8.11
CA ASN A 140 -6.74 -11.72 -8.82
C ASN A 140 -6.47 -12.95 -9.68
N HIS A 141 -5.21 -13.31 -9.95
CA HIS A 141 -4.94 -14.65 -10.46
C HIS A 141 -5.14 -15.63 -9.31
N ASP A 142 -6.24 -16.38 -9.39
CA ASP A 142 -6.39 -17.59 -8.61
C ASP A 142 -5.14 -18.47 -8.77
N SER A 143 -4.50 -18.74 -7.64
CA SER A 143 -4.44 -20.07 -7.01
C SER A 143 -4.09 -21.32 -7.83
N ASP A 144 -3.78 -21.23 -9.13
CA ASP A 144 -3.56 -22.41 -10.00
C ASP A 144 -2.31 -22.34 -10.88
N HIS A 145 -1.45 -21.31 -10.78
CA HIS A 145 -0.20 -21.27 -11.54
C HIS A 145 1.06 -21.31 -10.66
N PRO A 146 1.97 -22.30 -10.83
CA PRO A 146 3.17 -22.50 -9.99
C PRO A 146 4.21 -21.36 -9.98
N SER A 147 3.98 -20.27 -10.71
CA SER A 147 4.97 -19.20 -10.91
C SER A 147 5.00 -18.16 -9.78
N ALA A 148 3.98 -18.09 -8.93
CA ALA A 148 3.96 -17.19 -7.77
C ALA A 148 4.90 -17.66 -6.65
N LEU A 149 5.14 -18.96 -6.54
CA LEU A 149 6.09 -19.53 -5.57
C LEU A 149 7.54 -19.22 -5.95
N THR A 150 7.86 -19.13 -7.24
CA THR A 150 9.24 -18.93 -7.71
C THR A 150 9.84 -17.58 -7.29
N PHE A 151 9.02 -16.55 -7.09
CA PHE A 151 9.50 -15.23 -6.63
C PHE A 151 9.84 -15.18 -5.14
N ILE A 152 9.25 -16.05 -4.32
CA ILE A 152 9.48 -16.08 -2.87
C ILE A 152 10.67 -17.00 -2.55
N THR A 153 10.88 -18.08 -3.29
CA THR A 153 11.98 -19.04 -3.02
C THR A 153 13.36 -18.58 -3.50
N GLN A 154 13.46 -17.56 -4.37
CA GLN A 154 14.75 -17.08 -4.88
C GLN A 154 15.45 -16.02 -4.01
N ARG A 155 14.94 -15.72 -2.81
CA ARG A 155 15.57 -14.81 -1.85
C ARG A 155 15.87 -15.47 -0.49
N LYS A 156 16.41 -16.69 -0.52
CA LYS A 156 17.21 -17.21 0.59
C LYS A 156 18.68 -16.91 0.34
#